data_AF-A0A7V5CI25-F1
#
_entry.id   AF-A0A7V5CI25-F1
#
_cell.length_a   1.000
_cell.length_b   1.000
_cell.length_c   1.000
_cell.angle_alpha   90.00
_cell.angle_beta   90.00
_cell.angle_gamma   90.00
#
_symmetry.space_group_name_H-M   'P 1'
#
loop_
_entity.id
_entity.type
_entity.pdbx_description
1 polymer ?
#
loop_
_entity_poly.entity_id
_entity_poly.type
_entity_poly.pdbx_seq_one_letter_code
_entity_poly.pdbx_strand_id
1 'polypeptide(L)'
;MNLKEEYRIYAGVIFGIAVLFIFSVFIADRLSGEEAHLRRFILKGKRAVEEKNIFACADMISKDYSDKYGNDRQGLIYAVQEVFNYYKRIFVHIEAIKIKFDDFKTSADVEIVALVIGYTHQNNAEKILEGEKGRFRIKLDKIDKKWY
;
A
#
# COMPACT_ATOMS: atom_id res chain seq x y z
N MET A 1 -18.83 -2.87 -51.83
CA MET A 1 -19.05 -2.74 -50.37
C MET A 1 -19.52 -1.32 -50.11
N ASN A 2 -20.63 -1.13 -49.40
CA ASN A 2 -21.32 0.15 -49.31
C ASN A 2 -20.70 0.99 -48.18
N LEU A 3 -20.27 2.23 -48.43
CA LEU A 3 -19.66 3.10 -47.39
C LEU A 3 -20.52 3.19 -46.13
N LYS A 4 -21.85 3.15 -46.27
CA LYS A 4 -22.81 3.17 -45.14
C LYS A 4 -22.69 1.95 -44.23
N GLU A 5 -22.27 0.79 -44.74
CA GLU A 5 -22.08 -0.42 -43.95
C GLU A 5 -20.78 -0.36 -43.14
N GLU A 6 -19.71 0.19 -43.72
CA GLU A 6 -18.43 0.37 -43.01
C GLU A 6 -18.58 1.34 -41.83
N TYR A 7 -19.24 2.49 -42.02
CA TYR A 7 -19.47 3.45 -40.93
C TYR A 7 -20.30 2.86 -39.78
N ARG A 8 -21.24 1.96 -40.06
CA ARG A 8 -22.04 1.28 -39.03
C ARG A 8 -21.19 0.31 -38.20
N ILE A 9 -20.24 -0.38 -38.84
CA ILE A 9 -19.30 -1.28 -38.16
C ILE A 9 -18.37 -0.46 -37.26
N TYR A 10 -17.77 0.62 -37.77
CA TYR A 10 -16.91 1.48 -36.96
C TYR A 10 -17.66 2.14 -35.80
N ALA A 11 -18.89 2.63 -36.02
CA ALA A 11 -19.72 3.20 -34.96
C ALA A 11 -20.07 2.16 -33.88
N GLY A 12 -20.35 0.91 -34.27
CA GLY A 12 -20.60 -0.19 -33.35
C GLY A 12 -19.37 -0.56 -32.51
N VAL A 13 -18.18 -0.57 -33.12
CA VAL A 13 -16.91 -0.84 -32.43
C VAL A 13 -16.60 0.28 -31.43
N ILE A 14 -16.74 1.55 -31.84
CA ILE A 14 -16.51 2.71 -30.97
C ILE A 14 -17.49 2.69 -29.78
N PHE A 15 -18.76 2.38 -30.03
CA PHE A 15 -19.76 2.24 -28.98
C PHE A 15 -19.42 1.08 -28.02
N GLY A 16 -18.97 -0.07 -28.53
CA GLY A 16 -18.53 -1.19 -27.71
C GLY A 16 -17.34 -0.85 -26.82
N ILE A 17 -16.34 -0.13 -27.34
CA ILE A 17 -15.18 0.35 -26.57
C ILE A 17 -15.63 1.35 -25.49
N ALA A 18 -16.53 2.28 -25.82
CA ALA A 18 -17.06 3.24 -24.86
C ALA A 18 -17.82 2.55 -23.72
N VAL A 19 -18.64 1.54 -24.03
CA VAL A 19 -19.35 0.74 -23.01
C VAL A 19 -18.38 -0.04 -22.14
N LEU A 20 -17.34 -0.66 -22.70
CA LEU A 20 -16.30 -1.35 -21.93
C LEU A 20 -15.51 -0.40 -21.01
N PHE A 21 -15.24 0.82 -21.49
CA PHE A 21 -14.57 1.85 -20.70
C PHE A 21 -15.45 2.36 -19.55
N ILE A 22 -16.73 2.63 -19.81
CA ILE A 22 -17.70 3.01 -18.79
C ILE A 22 -17.86 1.87 -17.76
N PHE A 23 -17.97 0.63 -18.23
CA PHE A 23 -18.12 -0.54 -17.36
C PHE A 23 -16.87 -0.79 -16.50
N SER A 24 -15.67 -0.58 -17.03
CA SER A 24 -14.42 -0.71 -16.26
C SER A 24 -14.28 0.40 -15.20
N VAL A 25 -14.71 1.63 -15.50
CA VAL A 25 -14.79 2.72 -14.52
C VAL A 25 -15.82 2.41 -13.43
N PHE A 26 -17.00 1.89 -13.79
CA PHE A 26 -18.03 1.50 -12.81
C PHE A 26 -17.60 0.32 -11.92
N ILE A 27 -16.85 -0.65 -12.46
CA ILE A 27 -16.27 -1.74 -11.66
C ILE A 27 -15.16 -1.20 -10.74
N ALA A 28 -14.33 -0.27 -11.22
CA ALA A 28 -13.31 0.39 -10.41
C ALA A 28 -13.94 1.20 -9.25
N ASP A 29 -15.09 1.85 -9.48
CA ASP A 29 -15.86 2.51 -8.43
C ASP A 29 -16.53 1.53 -7.46
N ARG A 30 -16.91 0.32 -7.90
CA ARG A 30 -17.41 -0.70 -6.98
C ARG A 30 -16.30 -1.37 -6.15
N LEU A 31 -15.07 -1.37 -6.68
CA LEU A 31 -13.83 -1.67 -5.97
C LEU A 31 -13.29 -0.47 -5.17
N SER A 32 -13.86 0.73 -5.31
CA SER A 32 -13.48 1.96 -4.58
C SER A 32 -13.97 2.02 -3.13
N GLY A 33 -14.24 0.85 -2.52
CA GLY A 33 -14.59 0.74 -1.11
C GLY A 33 -13.43 1.12 -0.18
N GLU A 34 -13.73 1.21 1.12
CA GLU A 34 -12.71 1.40 2.18
C GLU A 34 -11.50 0.48 2.03
N GLU A 35 -11.68 -0.71 1.46
CA GLU A 35 -10.57 -1.63 1.14
C GLU A 35 -9.54 -1.03 0.17
N ALA A 36 -9.98 -0.38 -0.92
CA ALA A 36 -9.06 0.29 -1.84
C ALA A 36 -8.37 1.48 -1.16
N HIS A 37 -9.06 2.18 -0.26
CA HIS A 37 -8.47 3.25 0.53
C HIS A 37 -7.35 2.71 1.45
N LEU A 38 -7.58 1.60 2.17
CA LEU A 38 -6.56 0.92 2.97
C LEU A 38 -5.40 0.40 2.12
N ARG A 39 -5.69 -0.19 0.95
CA ARG A 39 -4.63 -0.65 0.02
C ARG A 39 -3.74 0.53 -0.41
N ARG A 40 -4.32 1.67 -0.76
CA ARG A 40 -3.55 2.89 -1.07
C ARG A 40 -2.75 3.38 0.13
N PHE A 41 -3.33 3.34 1.33
CA PHE A 41 -2.62 3.70 2.56
C PHE A 41 -1.39 2.78 2.80
N ILE A 42 -1.54 1.47 2.67
CA ILE A 42 -0.44 0.50 2.80
C ILE A 42 0.64 0.75 1.74
N LEU A 43 0.25 0.98 0.49
CA LEU A 43 1.20 1.29 -0.59
C LEU A 43 1.91 2.64 -0.38
N LYS A 44 1.25 3.62 0.24
CA LYS A 44 1.89 4.86 0.68
C LYS A 44 2.95 4.58 1.76
N GLY A 45 2.65 3.72 2.72
CA GLY A 45 3.59 3.30 3.77
C GLY A 45 4.81 2.58 3.20
N LYS A 46 4.58 1.63 2.28
CA LYS A 46 5.64 0.99 1.50
C LYS A 46 6.57 2.01 0.87
N ARG A 47 6.02 2.98 0.14
CA ARG A 47 6.79 4.02 -0.53
C ARG A 47 7.57 4.88 0.46
N ALA A 48 6.95 5.29 1.57
CA ALA A 48 7.62 6.07 2.61
C ALA A 48 8.83 5.32 3.21
N VAL A 49 8.72 4.00 3.40
CA VAL A 49 9.82 3.15 3.87
C VAL A 49 10.94 3.06 2.83
N GLU A 50 10.61 2.81 1.56
CA GLU A 50 11.60 2.70 0.47
C GLU A 50 12.33 4.03 0.22
N GLU A 51 11.63 5.16 0.35
CA GLU A 51 12.19 6.52 0.26
C GLU A 51 12.87 6.98 1.55
N LYS A 52 12.84 6.17 2.62
CA LYS A 52 13.37 6.48 3.95
C LYS A 52 12.82 7.80 4.52
N ASN A 53 11.56 8.12 4.22
CA ASN A 53 10.90 9.35 4.63
C ASN A 53 10.29 9.18 6.03
N ILE A 54 11.07 9.52 7.05
CA ILE A 54 10.67 9.35 8.45
C ILE A 54 9.42 10.15 8.82
N PHE A 55 9.23 11.34 8.26
CA PHE A 55 8.05 12.17 8.53
C PHE A 55 6.79 11.52 7.97
N ALA A 56 6.84 11.00 6.74
CA ALA A 56 5.72 10.28 6.15
C ALA A 56 5.38 9.00 6.92
N CYS A 57 6.37 8.27 7.42
CA CYS A 57 6.14 7.12 8.30
C CYS A 57 5.51 7.54 9.64
N ALA A 58 6.01 8.60 10.26
CA ALA A 58 5.49 9.11 11.53
C ALA A 58 4.02 9.56 11.41
N ASP A 59 3.65 10.22 10.31
CA ASP A 59 2.27 10.66 10.04
C ASP A 59 1.28 9.51 9.88
N MET A 60 1.77 8.30 9.61
CA MET A 60 0.95 7.10 9.47
C MET A 60 0.77 6.34 10.79
N ILE A 61 1.45 6.73 11.87
CA ILE A 61 1.31 6.09 13.17
C ILE A 61 0.34 6.91 14.02
N SER A 62 -0.68 6.26 14.59
CA SER A 62 -1.64 6.88 15.50
C SER A 62 -0.94 7.64 16.63
N LYS A 63 -1.44 8.83 16.97
CA LYS A 63 -0.87 9.65 18.06
C LYS A 63 -0.88 8.94 19.40
N ASP A 64 -1.90 8.11 19.61
CA ASP A 64 -2.13 7.36 20.85
C ASP A 64 -1.67 5.90 20.71
N TYR A 65 -0.77 5.62 19.75
CA TYR A 65 -0.25 4.27 19.53
C TYR A 65 0.46 3.73 20.78
N SER A 66 0.07 2.51 21.15
CA SER A 66 0.74 1.69 22.14
C SER A 66 0.61 0.23 21.73
N ASP A 67 1.68 -0.54 21.86
CA ASP A 67 1.65 -1.99 21.65
C ASP A 67 1.77 -2.78 22.96
N LYS A 68 1.59 -4.10 22.85
CA LYS A 68 1.70 -5.04 23.98
C LYS A 68 3.13 -5.25 24.50
N TYR A 69 4.12 -4.73 23.79
CA TYR A 69 5.53 -4.83 24.15
C TYR A 69 6.04 -3.57 24.86
N GLY A 70 5.14 -2.60 25.10
CA GLY A 70 5.46 -1.34 25.77
C GLY A 70 6.05 -0.29 24.83
N ASN A 71 5.99 -0.49 23.52
CA ASN A 71 6.40 0.53 22.56
C ASN A 71 5.25 1.52 22.37
N ASP A 72 5.58 2.80 22.50
CA ASP A 72 4.72 3.90 22.13
C ASP A 72 5.08 4.42 20.73
N ARG A 73 4.38 5.46 20.28
CA ARG A 73 4.65 6.11 18.99
C ARG A 73 6.11 6.56 18.85
N GLN A 74 6.73 7.07 19.91
CA GLN A 74 8.11 7.58 19.85
C GLN A 74 9.10 6.42 19.69
N GLY A 75 8.92 5.35 20.45
CA GLY A 75 9.72 4.12 20.34
C GLY A 75 9.65 3.54 18.92
N LEU A 76 8.46 3.50 18.32
CA LEU A 76 8.31 2.99 16.95
C LEU A 76 9.01 3.89 15.92
N ILE A 77 8.89 5.22 16.04
CA ILE A 77 9.58 6.17 15.15
C ILE A 77 11.11 6.03 15.29
N TYR A 78 11.61 5.89 16.52
CA TYR A 78 13.03 5.70 16.78
C TYR A 78 13.54 4.39 16.13
N ALA A 79 12.81 3.28 16.29
CA ALA A 79 13.15 2.01 15.66
C ALA A 79 13.19 2.12 14.12
N VAL A 80 12.21 2.82 13.51
CA VAL A 80 12.21 3.07 12.06
C VAL A 80 13.43 3.90 11.64
N GLN A 81 13.81 4.90 12.44
CA GLN A 81 14.99 5.72 12.17
C GLN A 81 16.29 4.90 12.24
N GLU A 82 16.43 3.98 13.21
CA GLU A 82 17.57 3.07 13.28
C GLU A 82 17.67 2.16 12.05
N VAL A 83 16.53 1.59 11.61
CA VAL A 83 16.46 0.80 10.37
C VAL A 83 16.90 1.64 9.17
N PHE A 84 16.42 2.89 9.07
CA PHE A 84 16.83 3.78 7.99
C PHE A 84 18.32 4.13 8.07
N ASN A 85 18.91 4.30 9.24
CA ASN A 85 20.34 4.58 9.35
C ASN A 85 21.20 3.36 8.99
N TYR A 86 20.72 2.16 9.34
CA TYR A 86 21.43 0.92 9.09
C TYR A 86 21.48 0.55 7.59
N TYR A 87 20.35 0.67 6.89
CA TYR A 87 20.25 0.30 5.48
C TYR A 87 20.50 1.51 4.57
N LYS A 88 21.41 1.35 3.59
CA LYS A 88 21.61 2.30 2.50
C LYS A 88 20.33 2.44 1.67
N ARG A 89 19.75 1.30 1.27
CA ARG A 89 18.51 1.21 0.48
C ARG A 89 17.64 0.09 1.03
N ILE A 90 16.33 0.30 0.98
CA ILE A 90 15.33 -0.66 1.39
C ILE A 90 14.39 -0.84 0.19
N PHE A 91 14.09 -2.09 -0.13
CA PHE A 91 13.08 -2.44 -1.12
C PHE A 91 12.05 -3.35 -0.46
N VAL A 92 10.78 -3.08 -0.72
CA VAL A 92 9.67 -3.86 -0.19
C VAL A 92 8.89 -4.40 -1.37
N HIS A 93 8.72 -5.72 -1.44
CA HIS A 93 7.84 -6.36 -2.41
C HIS A 93 6.64 -6.94 -1.68
N ILE A 94 5.47 -6.32 -1.86
CA ILE A 94 4.21 -6.81 -1.27
C ILE A 94 3.63 -7.86 -2.21
N GLU A 95 3.54 -9.09 -1.73
CA GLU A 95 2.94 -10.21 -2.47
C GLU A 95 1.43 -10.27 -2.28
N ALA A 96 0.96 -10.05 -1.04
CA ALA A 96 -0.45 -10.17 -0.71
C ALA A 96 -0.85 -9.21 0.42
N ILE A 97 -2.06 -8.69 0.31
CA ILE A 97 -2.73 -7.88 1.34
C ILE A 97 -4.10 -8.51 1.57
N LYS A 98 -4.37 -8.92 2.81
CA LYS A 98 -5.69 -9.35 3.27
C LYS A 98 -6.18 -8.35 4.30
N ILE A 99 -7.38 -7.82 4.08
CA ILE A 99 -8.00 -6.83 4.96
C ILE A 99 -9.29 -7.44 5.51
N LYS A 100 -9.48 -7.33 6.83
CA LYS A 100 -10.72 -7.68 7.50
C LYS A 100 -11.20 -6.46 8.27
N PHE A 101 -12.35 -5.93 7.88
CA PHE A 101 -13.00 -4.82 8.58
C PHE A 101 -13.80 -5.34 9.77
N ASP A 102 -13.98 -4.49 10.78
CA ASP A 102 -15.08 -4.62 11.72
C ASP A 102 -16.44 -4.33 11.04
N ASP A 103 -17.53 -4.65 11.72
CA ASP A 103 -18.90 -4.49 11.19
C ASP A 103 -19.22 -3.04 10.78
N PHE A 104 -18.55 -2.07 11.42
CA PHE A 104 -18.78 -0.63 11.24
C PHE A 104 -17.74 0.07 10.32
N LYS A 105 -16.74 -0.66 9.82
CA LYS A 105 -15.59 -0.14 9.04
C LYS A 105 -14.84 1.00 9.73
N THR A 106 -14.75 0.94 11.05
CA THR A 106 -13.99 1.87 11.90
C THR A 106 -12.62 1.34 12.28
N SER A 107 -12.44 0.02 12.22
CA SER A 107 -11.17 -0.65 12.42
C SER A 107 -10.97 -1.75 11.38
N ALA A 108 -9.71 -2.09 11.13
CA ALA A 108 -9.35 -3.14 10.21
C ALA A 108 -8.11 -3.91 10.67
N ASP A 109 -8.21 -5.24 10.64
CA ASP A 109 -7.07 -6.12 10.76
C ASP A 109 -6.49 -6.39 9.38
N VAL A 110 -5.22 -6.04 9.18
CA VAL A 110 -4.53 -6.17 7.91
C VAL A 110 -3.38 -7.15 8.05
N GLU A 111 -3.39 -8.19 7.21
CA GLU A 111 -2.29 -9.13 7.05
C GLU A 111 -1.57 -8.85 5.73
N ILE A 112 -0.28 -8.52 5.81
CA ILE A 112 0.58 -8.19 4.68
C ILE A 112 1.66 -9.28 4.57
N VAL A 113 1.76 -9.91 3.41
CA VAL A 113 2.89 -10.78 3.07
C VAL A 113 3.84 -9.99 2.18
N ALA A 114 5.06 -9.78 2.65
CA ALA A 114 6.04 -9.00 1.91
C ALA A 114 7.46 -9.57 2.04
N LEU A 115 8.23 -9.43 0.97
CA LEU A 115 9.68 -9.63 0.97
C LEU A 115 10.35 -8.27 1.15
N VAL A 116 11.18 -8.13 2.20
CA VAL A 116 11.92 -6.90 2.48
C VAL A 116 13.40 -7.14 2.22
N ILE A 117 13.98 -6.38 1.29
CA ILE A 117 15.39 -6.49 0.90
C ILE A 117 16.11 -5.22 1.36
N GLY A 118 17.18 -5.39 2.15
CA GLY A 118 18.02 -4.30 2.63
C GLY A 118 19.42 -4.35 2.01
N TYR A 119 19.94 -3.19 1.63
CA TYR A 119 21.31 -3.02 1.15
C TYR A 119 22.12 -2.28 2.21
N THR A 120 23.28 -2.81 2.60
CA THR A 120 24.16 -2.16 3.58
C THR A 120 25.50 -1.74 2.95
N HIS A 121 26.20 -0.85 3.64
CA HIS A 121 27.59 -0.54 3.33
C HIS A 121 28.50 -1.51 4.07
N GLN A 122 29.23 -2.35 3.35
CA GLN A 122 30.45 -2.98 3.87
C GLN A 122 31.60 -2.68 2.90
N ASN A 123 32.63 -1.96 3.37
CA ASN A 123 33.88 -1.70 2.65
C ASN A 123 33.70 -1.16 1.21
N ASN A 124 32.86 -0.14 1.03
CA ASN A 124 32.57 0.49 -0.27
C ASN A 124 31.90 -0.39 -1.35
N ALA A 125 31.59 -1.67 -1.05
CA ALA A 125 30.76 -2.52 -1.90
C ALA A 125 29.33 -2.55 -1.36
N GLU A 126 28.34 -2.51 -2.27
CA GLU A 126 26.95 -2.78 -1.90
C GLU A 126 26.79 -4.29 -1.66
N LYS A 127 26.45 -4.66 -0.43
CA LYS A 127 26.10 -6.04 -0.10
C LYS A 127 24.58 -6.13 0.06
N ILE A 128 23.98 -7.05 -0.70
CA ILE A 128 22.58 -7.44 -0.53
C ILE A 128 22.52 -8.29 0.74
N LEU A 129 21.76 -7.86 1.74
CA LEU A 129 21.29 -8.78 2.76
C LEU A 129 20.08 -9.49 2.17
N GLU A 130 20.14 -10.83 2.12
CA GLU A 130 19.02 -11.65 1.63
C GLU A 130 17.72 -11.18 2.28
N GLY A 131 16.72 -10.93 1.44
CA GLY A 131 15.47 -10.38 1.92
C GLY A 131 14.71 -11.40 2.75
N GLU A 132 14.17 -10.96 3.89
CA GLU A 132 13.30 -11.81 4.68
C GLU A 132 11.86 -11.69 4.15
N LYS A 133 11.28 -12.83 3.81
CA LYS A 133 9.85 -12.93 3.53
C LYS A 133 9.10 -13.02 4.85
N GLY A 134 8.39 -11.95 5.19
CA GLY A 134 7.65 -11.81 6.42
C GLY A 134 6.14 -11.79 6.19
N ARG A 135 5.41 -12.22 7.23
CA ARG A 135 3.99 -11.94 7.37
C ARG A 135 3.81 -10.92 8.49
N PHE A 136 3.36 -9.73 8.13
CA PHE A 136 3.14 -8.61 9.03
C PHE A 136 1.66 -8.48 9.31
N ARG A 137 1.29 -8.33 10.58
CA ARG A 137 -0.08 -8.03 10.99
C ARG A 137 -0.12 -6.67 11.63
N ILE A 138 -0.93 -5.79 11.06
CA ILE A 138 -1.16 -4.45 11.59
C ILE A 138 -2.65 -4.27 11.82
N LYS A 139 -2.99 -3.56 12.89
CA LYS A 139 -4.33 -3.09 13.14
C LYS A 139 -4.36 -1.62 12.75
N LEU A 140 -5.36 -1.24 11.95
CA LEU A 140 -5.59 0.14 11.54
C LEU A 140 -6.91 0.63 12.12
N ASP A 141 -6.91 1.86 12.61
CA ASP A 141 -8.10 2.50 13.16
C ASP A 141 -8.40 3.79 12.38
N LYS A 142 -9.69 4.06 12.18
CA LYS A 142 -10.17 5.24 11.47
C LYS A 142 -10.52 6.34 12.46
N ILE A 143 -9.69 7.37 12.53
CA ILE A 143 -9.86 8.55 13.39
C ILE A 143 -10.09 9.77 12.51
N ASP A 144 -11.17 10.54 12.74
CA ASP A 144 -11.53 11.72 11.96
C ASP A 144 -11.52 11.49 10.43
N LYS A 145 -12.06 10.33 10.01
CA LYS A 145 -12.10 9.86 8.62
C LYS A 145 -10.74 9.51 7.99
N LYS A 146 -9.64 9.53 8.75
CA LYS A 146 -8.31 9.13 8.31
C LYS A 146 -7.91 7.81 8.97
N TRP A 147 -7.17 6.99 8.25
CA TRP A 147 -6.64 5.73 8.77
C TRP A 147 -5.24 5.96 9.32
N TYR A 148 -4.97 5.31 10.45
CA TYR A 148 -3.70 5.28 11.16
C TYR A 148 -3.39 3.83 11.56
#